data_AF-A0A2G2A4G4-F1
#
_entry.id   AF-A0A2G2A4G4-F1
#
_cell.length_a   1.000
_cell.length_b   1.000
_cell.length_c   1.000
_cell.angle_alpha   90.00
_cell.angle_beta   90.00
_cell.angle_gamma   90.00
#
_symmetry.space_group_name_H-M   'P 1'
#
loop_
_entity.id
_entity.type
_entity.pdbx_description
1 polymer ?
#
loop_
_entity_poly.entity_id
_entity_poly.type
_entity_poly.pdbx_seq_one_letter_code
_entity_poly.pdbx_strand_id
1 'polypeptide(L)'
;MNIAVIGKGNVGTGLAAVLSAAGHDAAAFGRDDDLARAVSNAEIVILATPYNAAEDVAGKADFNGKLVIDVSNPVKEDFSGLQVGLDTSAAEQIADLMPGASVVKAFNTIFAQHYASGLSIDGTPLQTYVAADDEVARARVKKLAGDMGLVAIDAGPLANARYLEPMGFMNIQFGYVLGQGVEIAPQWLVA
;
A
#
# COMPACT_ATOMS: atom_id res chain seq x y z
N MET A 1 -14.38 3.42 9.37
CA MET A 1 -14.66 3.15 7.94
C MET A 1 -14.64 1.65 7.74
N ASN A 2 -15.37 1.15 6.75
CA ASN A 2 -15.27 -0.25 6.31
C ASN A 2 -14.13 -0.40 5.30
N ILE A 3 -13.17 -1.28 5.59
CA ILE A 3 -11.93 -1.45 4.82
C ILE A 3 -11.72 -2.93 4.47
N ALA A 4 -11.67 -3.24 3.17
CA ALA A 4 -11.29 -4.56 2.69
C ALA A 4 -9.80 -4.59 2.34
N VAL A 5 -9.04 -5.44 3.00
CA VAL A 5 -7.63 -5.70 2.67
C VAL A 5 -7.55 -6.97 1.83
N ILE A 6 -7.28 -6.85 0.54
CA ILE A 6 -7.19 -7.98 -0.37
C ILE A 6 -5.76 -8.54 -0.29
N GLY A 7 -5.63 -9.73 0.27
CA GLY A 7 -4.37 -10.40 0.57
C GLY A 7 -4.26 -10.75 2.05
N LYS A 8 -4.01 -12.03 2.37
CA LYS A 8 -3.78 -12.55 3.74
C LYS A 8 -2.30 -12.82 4.05
N GLY A 9 -1.39 -12.22 3.29
CA GLY A 9 0.05 -12.25 3.61
C GLY A 9 0.40 -11.32 4.78
N ASN A 10 1.68 -11.29 5.15
CA ASN A 10 2.16 -10.51 6.32
C ASN A 10 1.75 -9.03 6.29
N VAL A 11 1.83 -8.38 5.14
CA VAL A 11 1.41 -6.97 4.97
C VAL A 11 -0.11 -6.84 5.16
N GLY A 12 -0.89 -7.70 4.51
CA GLY A 12 -2.36 -7.60 4.53
C GLY A 12 -2.96 -7.89 5.91
N THR A 13 -2.49 -8.92 6.59
CA THR A 13 -2.93 -9.24 7.96
C THR A 13 -2.46 -8.19 8.97
N GLY A 14 -1.23 -7.70 8.83
CA GLY A 14 -0.70 -6.60 9.66
C GLY A 14 -1.48 -5.31 9.50
N LEU A 15 -1.74 -4.88 8.26
CA LEU A 15 -2.56 -3.70 7.96
C LEU A 15 -3.97 -3.83 8.54
N ALA A 16 -4.65 -4.96 8.29
CA ALA A 16 -5.99 -5.18 8.82
C ALA A 16 -6.00 -5.08 10.35
N ALA A 17 -5.04 -5.70 11.04
CA ALA A 17 -4.94 -5.66 12.50
C ALA A 17 -4.70 -4.23 13.04
N VAL A 18 -3.77 -3.48 12.45
CA VAL A 18 -3.50 -2.09 12.88
C VAL A 18 -4.70 -1.18 12.62
N LEU A 19 -5.34 -1.32 11.46
CA LEU A 19 -6.54 -0.55 11.12
C LEU A 19 -7.71 -0.85 12.07
N SER A 20 -7.90 -2.11 12.44
CA SER A 20 -8.89 -2.50 13.46
C SER A 20 -8.55 -1.89 14.83
N ALA A 21 -7.28 -1.92 15.25
CA ALA A 21 -6.83 -1.31 16.49
C ALA A 21 -7.03 0.22 16.50
N ALA A 22 -6.94 0.86 15.34
CA ALA A 22 -7.23 2.28 15.12
C ALA A 22 -8.74 2.61 15.08
N GLY A 23 -9.63 1.62 15.27
CA GLY A 23 -11.08 1.82 15.33
C GLY A 23 -11.79 1.76 13.98
N HIS A 24 -11.18 1.17 12.95
CA HIS A 24 -11.83 0.90 11.67
C HIS A 24 -12.38 -0.53 11.62
N ASP A 25 -13.44 -0.74 10.83
CA ASP A 25 -13.94 -2.08 10.50
C ASP A 25 -13.10 -2.60 9.34
N ALA A 26 -12.01 -3.31 9.65
CA ALA A 26 -11.02 -3.75 8.68
C ALA A 26 -10.83 -5.27 8.75
N ALA A 27 -10.82 -5.92 7.58
CA ALA A 27 -10.61 -7.36 7.48
C ALA A 27 -9.78 -7.74 6.25
N ALA A 28 -9.00 -8.81 6.38
CA ALA A 28 -8.19 -9.36 5.29
C ALA A 28 -8.93 -10.49 4.56
N PHE A 29 -8.94 -10.45 3.23
CA PHE A 29 -9.60 -11.39 2.34
C PHE A 29 -8.57 -12.06 1.42
N GLY A 30 -8.62 -13.38 1.31
CA GLY A 30 -7.77 -14.17 0.43
C GLY A 30 -8.46 -14.50 -0.88
N ARG A 31 -7.72 -15.13 -1.80
CA ARG A 31 -8.22 -15.48 -3.15
C ARG A 31 -9.47 -16.38 -3.16
N ASP A 32 -9.69 -17.14 -2.10
CA ASP A 32 -10.78 -18.11 -1.97
C ASP A 32 -12.00 -17.51 -1.24
N ASP A 33 -11.90 -16.26 -0.78
CA ASP A 33 -13.03 -15.51 -0.20
C ASP A 33 -13.87 -14.82 -1.29
N ASP A 34 -15.07 -14.37 -0.94
CA ASP A 34 -15.95 -13.59 -1.82
C ASP A 34 -15.44 -12.15 -1.97
N LEU A 35 -14.51 -11.95 -2.91
CA LEU A 35 -13.90 -10.64 -3.16
C LEU A 35 -14.91 -9.60 -3.67
N ALA A 36 -15.89 -10.03 -4.48
CA ALA A 36 -16.94 -9.15 -4.99
C ALA A 36 -17.71 -8.52 -3.82
N ARG A 37 -18.12 -9.33 -2.85
CA ARG A 37 -18.80 -8.87 -1.64
C ARG A 37 -17.90 -8.05 -0.72
N ALA A 38 -16.64 -8.43 -0.56
CA ALA A 38 -15.69 -7.67 0.25
C ALA A 38 -15.52 -6.25 -0.30
N VAL A 39 -15.28 -6.12 -1.61
CA VAL A 39 -15.11 -4.83 -2.30
C VAL A 39 -16.40 -4.03 -2.29
N SER A 40 -17.57 -4.65 -2.56
CA SER A 40 -18.85 -3.92 -2.60
C SER A 40 -19.17 -3.24 -1.27
N ASN A 41 -18.88 -3.92 -0.15
CA ASN A 41 -19.18 -3.42 1.20
C ASN A 41 -18.14 -2.41 1.72
N ALA A 42 -16.94 -2.41 1.16
CA ALA A 42 -15.85 -1.56 1.61
C ALA A 42 -15.95 -0.13 1.06
N GLU A 43 -15.57 0.84 1.90
CA GLU A 43 -15.34 2.23 1.50
C GLU A 43 -13.93 2.41 0.91
N ILE A 44 -12.98 1.65 1.44
CA ILE A 44 -11.58 1.63 1.03
C ILE A 44 -11.17 0.18 0.77
N VAL A 45 -10.53 -0.07 -0.37
CA VAL A 45 -9.93 -1.37 -0.68
C VAL A 45 -8.42 -1.22 -0.67
N ILE A 46 -7.71 -2.09 0.04
CA ILE A 46 -6.24 -2.12 0.06
C ILE A 46 -5.78 -3.37 -0.67
N LEU A 47 -5.01 -3.21 -1.74
CA LEU A 47 -4.45 -4.31 -2.53
C LEU A 47 -3.12 -4.77 -1.91
N ALA A 48 -3.20 -5.62 -0.88
CA ALA A 48 -2.05 -6.26 -0.23
C ALA A 48 -1.67 -7.61 -0.88
N THR A 49 -1.67 -7.64 -2.21
CA THR A 49 -1.26 -8.79 -3.03
C THR A 49 0.02 -8.48 -3.81
N PRO A 50 0.74 -9.50 -4.34
CA PRO A 50 1.78 -9.25 -5.33
C PRO A 50 1.21 -8.47 -6.53
N TYR A 51 2.01 -7.57 -7.12
CA TYR A 51 1.58 -6.74 -8.26
C TYR A 51 0.95 -7.57 -9.39
N ASN A 52 1.50 -8.74 -9.71
CA ASN A 52 1.00 -9.62 -10.78
C ASN A 52 -0.40 -10.21 -10.51
N ALA A 53 -0.94 -10.07 -9.29
CA ALA A 53 -2.30 -10.48 -8.97
C ALA A 53 -3.34 -9.37 -9.23
N ALA A 54 -2.92 -8.15 -9.57
CA ALA A 54 -3.81 -7.01 -9.75
C ALA A 54 -4.89 -7.25 -10.82
N GLU A 55 -4.52 -7.85 -11.95
CA GLU A 55 -5.46 -8.15 -13.05
C GLU A 55 -6.53 -9.17 -12.63
N ASP A 56 -6.13 -10.26 -11.96
CA ASP A 56 -7.06 -11.25 -11.42
C ASP A 56 -8.01 -10.65 -10.37
N VAL A 57 -7.49 -9.77 -9.50
CA VAL A 57 -8.31 -9.06 -8.51
C VAL A 57 -9.29 -8.09 -9.18
N ALA A 58 -8.84 -7.33 -10.19
CA ALA A 58 -9.69 -6.43 -10.96
C ALA A 58 -10.85 -7.18 -11.66
N GLY A 59 -10.60 -8.40 -12.14
CA GLY A 59 -11.63 -9.25 -12.75
C GLY A 59 -12.65 -9.86 -11.78
N LYS A 60 -12.43 -9.76 -10.46
CA LYS A 60 -13.27 -10.44 -9.44
C LYS A 60 -14.25 -9.52 -8.71
N ALA A 61 -14.19 -8.21 -8.91
CA ALA A 61 -15.06 -7.26 -8.24
C ALA A 61 -15.25 -5.97 -9.05
N ASP A 62 -16.28 -5.19 -8.69
CA ASP A 62 -16.49 -3.85 -9.27
C ASP A 62 -15.83 -2.78 -8.38
N PHE A 63 -14.86 -2.07 -8.96
CA PHE A 63 -14.10 -1.02 -8.30
C PHE A 63 -14.58 0.40 -8.63
N ASN A 64 -15.65 0.54 -9.42
CA ASN A 64 -16.16 1.86 -9.79
C ASN A 64 -16.57 2.68 -8.55
N GLY A 65 -16.03 3.89 -8.43
CA GLY A 65 -16.23 4.78 -7.29
C GLY A 65 -15.54 4.34 -5.99
N LYS A 66 -14.69 3.30 -6.01
CA LYS A 66 -13.91 2.86 -4.85
C LYS A 66 -12.63 3.65 -4.72
N LEU A 67 -12.21 3.88 -3.48
CA LEU A 67 -10.84 4.28 -3.17
C LEU A 67 -9.99 3.02 -3.03
N VAL A 68 -8.99 2.87 -3.90
CA VAL A 68 -8.11 1.68 -3.94
C VAL A 68 -6.70 2.08 -3.57
N ILE A 69 -6.13 1.43 -2.56
CA ILE A 69 -4.76 1.65 -2.11
C ILE A 69 -3.86 0.52 -2.63
N ASP A 70 -2.93 0.85 -3.51
CA ASP A 70 -1.86 -0.05 -3.92
C ASP A 70 -0.69 0.04 -2.92
N VAL A 71 -0.30 -1.12 -2.36
CA VAL A 71 0.84 -1.25 -1.43
C VAL A 71 2.00 -2.05 -2.04
N SER A 72 1.88 -2.46 -3.30
CA SER A 72 2.82 -3.37 -3.93
C SER A 72 4.20 -2.73 -4.16
N ASN A 73 5.23 -3.56 -4.17
CA ASN A 73 6.49 -3.28 -4.85
C ASN A 73 6.57 -4.27 -6.01
N PRO A 74 6.64 -3.84 -7.28
CA PRO A 74 6.63 -4.75 -8.42
C PRO A 74 8.02 -5.38 -8.62
N VAL A 75 8.50 -6.16 -7.65
CA VAL A 75 9.83 -6.79 -7.69
C VAL A 75 9.81 -7.98 -8.64
N LYS A 76 10.86 -8.19 -9.42
CA LYS A 76 11.04 -9.40 -10.26
C LYS A 76 11.20 -10.63 -9.38
N GLU A 77 10.81 -11.80 -9.88
CA GLU A 77 10.92 -13.07 -9.14
C GLU A 77 12.37 -13.40 -8.71
N ASP A 78 13.35 -12.99 -9.52
CA ASP A 78 14.78 -13.18 -9.26
C ASP A 78 15.40 -12.08 -8.38
N PHE A 79 14.60 -11.12 -7.89
CA PHE A 79 15.03 -9.95 -7.12
C PHE A 79 16.08 -9.06 -7.81
N SER A 80 16.29 -9.21 -9.12
CA SER A 80 17.28 -8.41 -9.87
C SER A 80 16.87 -6.95 -10.07
N GLY A 81 15.61 -6.61 -9.79
CA GLY A 81 15.07 -5.26 -9.97
C GLY A 81 13.55 -5.22 -9.90
N LEU A 82 12.99 -4.14 -10.43
CA LEU A 82 11.55 -3.96 -10.61
C LEU A 82 11.08 -4.47 -11.98
N GLN A 83 9.84 -4.94 -12.03
CA GLN A 83 9.11 -5.38 -13.24
C GLN A 83 8.62 -4.17 -14.05
N VAL A 84 8.33 -3.06 -13.36
CA VAL A 84 7.81 -1.81 -13.92
C VAL A 84 8.66 -0.65 -13.39
N GLY A 85 8.84 0.40 -14.18
CA GLY A 85 9.53 1.62 -13.73
C GLY A 85 9.86 2.61 -14.85
N LEU A 86 10.55 3.68 -14.46
CA LEU A 86 11.01 4.85 -15.24
C LEU A 86 9.89 5.69 -15.88
N ASP A 87 9.08 5.09 -16.74
CA ASP A 87 8.06 5.81 -17.50
C ASP A 87 6.64 5.59 -16.95
N THR A 88 6.45 4.57 -16.13
CA THR A 88 5.19 4.22 -15.45
C THR A 88 5.47 3.49 -14.13
N SER A 89 4.42 3.00 -13.46
CA SER A 89 4.45 2.34 -12.15
C SER A 89 3.39 1.25 -12.06
N ALA A 90 3.51 0.36 -11.08
CA ALA A 90 2.46 -0.61 -10.78
C ALA A 90 1.13 0.09 -10.46
N ALA A 91 1.18 1.20 -9.71
CA ALA A 91 -0.01 1.95 -9.32
C ALA A 91 -0.75 2.56 -10.53
N GLU A 92 -0.01 3.12 -11.50
CA GLU A 92 -0.60 3.64 -12.75
C GLU A 92 -1.26 2.52 -13.56
N GLN A 93 -0.62 1.37 -13.69
CA GLN A 93 -1.21 0.23 -14.40
C GLN A 93 -2.40 -0.39 -13.67
N ILE A 94 -2.41 -0.38 -12.33
CA ILE A 94 -3.58 -0.76 -11.53
C ILE A 94 -4.75 0.20 -11.79
N ALA A 95 -4.47 1.50 -11.94
CA ALA A 95 -5.50 2.48 -12.31
C ALA A 95 -6.13 2.19 -13.68
N ASP A 96 -5.31 1.78 -14.66
CA ASP A 96 -5.80 1.36 -15.98
C ASP A 96 -6.68 0.09 -15.91
N LEU A 97 -6.40 -0.83 -14.98
CA LEU A 97 -7.18 -2.06 -14.76
C LEU A 97 -8.52 -1.81 -14.03
N MET A 98 -8.66 -0.69 -13.32
CA MET A 98 -9.81 -0.39 -12.46
C MET A 98 -10.43 0.97 -12.83
N PRO A 99 -10.95 1.14 -14.06
CA PRO A 99 -11.52 2.42 -14.50
C PRO A 99 -12.67 2.84 -13.57
N GLY A 100 -12.62 4.10 -13.13
CA GLY A 100 -13.59 4.67 -12.19
C GLY A 100 -13.22 4.53 -10.72
N ALA A 101 -12.14 3.81 -10.38
CA ALA A 101 -11.57 3.83 -9.04
C ALA A 101 -10.62 5.02 -8.85
N SER A 102 -10.54 5.55 -7.63
CA SER A 102 -9.50 6.49 -7.22
C SER A 102 -8.32 5.70 -6.63
N VAL A 103 -7.29 5.45 -7.45
CA VAL A 103 -6.10 4.70 -7.02
C VAL A 103 -5.12 5.61 -6.27
N VAL A 104 -4.57 5.09 -5.18
CA VAL A 104 -3.59 5.74 -4.30
C VAL A 104 -2.42 4.79 -4.07
N LYS A 105 -1.19 5.23 -4.31
CA LYS A 105 0.02 4.53 -3.87
C LYS A 105 0.33 4.92 -2.43
N ALA A 106 0.41 3.95 -1.52
CA ALA A 106 0.82 4.18 -0.14
C ALA A 106 1.38 2.90 0.52
N PHE A 107 2.05 3.07 1.66
CA PHE A 107 2.51 1.98 2.55
C PHE A 107 3.55 1.02 1.97
N ASN A 108 3.92 1.11 0.69
CA ASN A 108 4.88 0.21 0.05
C ASN A 108 6.28 0.21 0.69
N THR A 109 6.64 1.26 1.42
CA THR A 109 7.92 1.39 2.13
C THR A 109 7.90 0.91 3.57
N ILE A 110 6.76 0.44 4.07
CA ILE A 110 6.63 -0.10 5.43
C ILE A 110 6.84 -1.62 5.39
N PHE A 111 7.88 -2.11 6.04
CA PHE A 111 8.05 -3.56 6.21
C PHE A 111 6.97 -4.14 7.11
N ALA A 112 6.53 -5.36 6.80
CA ALA A 112 5.39 -5.99 7.46
C ALA A 112 5.57 -6.17 8.97
N GLN A 113 6.82 -6.33 9.42
CA GLN A 113 7.21 -6.46 10.82
C GLN A 113 6.77 -5.24 11.65
N HIS A 114 6.77 -4.05 11.04
CA HIS A 114 6.38 -2.80 11.70
C HIS A 114 4.90 -2.75 12.09
N TYR A 115 4.03 -3.50 11.42
CA TYR A 115 2.62 -3.60 11.82
C TYR A 115 2.44 -4.31 13.16
N ALA A 116 3.41 -5.12 13.58
CA ALA A 116 3.40 -5.80 14.88
C ALA A 116 4.20 -5.06 15.97
N SER A 117 5.15 -4.18 15.59
CA SER A 117 6.01 -3.42 16.51
C SER A 117 5.56 -1.98 16.77
N GLY A 118 4.39 -1.58 16.27
CA GLY A 118 3.76 -0.30 16.61
C GLY A 118 4.12 0.87 15.69
N LEU A 119 4.60 0.59 14.48
CA LEU A 119 4.84 1.60 13.43
C LEU A 119 5.73 2.77 13.87
N SER A 120 6.73 2.48 14.70
CA SER A 120 7.76 3.43 15.12
C SER A 120 9.10 2.72 15.34
N ILE A 121 10.20 3.45 15.19
CA ILE A 121 11.56 3.01 15.53
C ILE A 121 12.10 3.98 16.58
N ASP A 122 12.54 3.47 17.73
CA ASP A 122 13.05 4.27 18.86
C ASP A 122 12.12 5.44 19.25
N GLY A 123 10.80 5.19 19.21
CA GLY A 123 9.77 6.18 19.52
C GLY A 123 9.51 7.21 18.42
N THR A 124 10.21 7.13 17.29
CA THR A 124 9.97 7.97 16.11
C THR A 124 8.97 7.29 15.18
N PRO A 125 7.79 7.89 14.93
CA PRO A 125 6.80 7.33 14.00
C PRO A 125 7.36 7.16 12.59
N LEU A 126 7.01 6.05 11.94
CA LEU A 126 7.43 5.79 10.56
C LEU A 126 6.72 6.71 9.57
N GLN A 127 7.40 7.01 8.47
CA GLN A 127 6.80 7.77 7.36
C GLN A 127 6.22 6.84 6.30
N THR A 128 5.03 7.19 5.81
CA THR A 128 4.45 6.63 4.59
C THR A 128 4.24 7.74 3.57
N TYR A 129 4.42 7.41 2.30
CA TYR A 129 4.36 8.37 1.20
C TYR A 129 3.11 8.10 0.38
N VAL A 130 2.34 9.15 0.10
CA VAL A 130 1.00 9.01 -0.48
C VAL A 130 0.91 9.76 -1.79
N ALA A 131 0.77 9.04 -2.91
CA ALA A 131 0.65 9.59 -4.25
C ALA A 131 -0.69 9.19 -4.89
N ALA A 132 -1.43 10.15 -5.44
CA ALA A 132 -2.70 9.93 -6.14
C ALA A 132 -3.10 11.15 -6.96
N ASP A 133 -3.87 10.97 -8.03
CA ASP A 133 -4.39 12.08 -8.84
C ASP A 133 -5.67 12.70 -8.24
N ASP A 134 -6.48 11.90 -7.57
CA ASP A 134 -7.62 12.37 -6.78
C ASP A 134 -7.13 12.93 -5.42
N GLU A 135 -7.19 14.25 -5.26
CA GLU A 135 -6.76 14.94 -4.04
C GLU A 135 -7.58 14.56 -2.81
N VAL A 136 -8.88 14.25 -2.97
CA VAL A 136 -9.75 13.82 -1.87
C VAL A 136 -9.36 12.41 -1.44
N ALA A 137 -9.09 11.51 -2.39
CA ALA A 137 -8.56 10.18 -2.09
C ALA A 137 -7.20 10.26 -1.39
N ARG A 138 -6.28 11.11 -1.89
CA ARG A 138 -4.96 11.36 -1.27
C ARG A 138 -5.10 11.83 0.17
N ALA A 139 -5.97 12.80 0.43
CA ALA A 139 -6.22 13.32 1.78
C ALA A 139 -6.82 12.27 2.72
N ARG A 140 -7.77 11.45 2.24
CA ARG A 140 -8.36 10.34 3.01
C ARG A 140 -7.30 9.31 3.41
N VAL A 141 -6.40 8.93 2.50
CA VAL A 141 -5.33 7.97 2.82
C VAL A 141 -4.29 8.56 3.77
N LYS A 142 -3.96 9.85 3.65
CA LYS A 142 -3.09 10.52 4.63
C LYS A 142 -3.70 10.53 6.03
N LYS A 143 -5.02 10.77 6.13
CA LYS A 143 -5.72 10.66 7.42
C LYS A 143 -5.69 9.22 7.94
N LEU A 144 -5.98 8.23 7.09
CA LEU A 144 -5.92 6.81 7.45
C LEU A 144 -4.55 6.41 8.00
N ALA A 145 -3.48 6.89 7.37
CA ALA A 145 -2.11 6.70 7.85
C ALA A 145 -1.90 7.31 9.24
N GLY A 146 -2.38 8.53 9.48
CA GLY A 146 -2.34 9.18 10.79
C GLY A 146 -3.13 8.42 11.86
N ASP A 147 -4.29 7.88 11.53
CA ASP A 147 -5.11 7.06 12.44
C ASP A 147 -4.35 5.79 12.89
N MET A 148 -3.47 5.24 12.04
CA MET A 148 -2.57 4.12 12.39
C MET A 148 -1.32 4.52 13.18
N GLY A 149 -1.04 5.82 13.34
CA GLY A 149 0.17 6.34 13.98
C GLY A 149 1.34 6.59 13.03
N LEU A 150 1.15 6.55 11.71
CA LEU A 150 2.18 6.92 10.73
C LEU A 150 2.20 8.43 10.47
N VAL A 151 3.37 8.93 10.04
CA VAL A 151 3.50 10.27 9.46
C VAL A 151 3.31 10.19 7.96
N ALA A 152 2.21 10.75 7.45
CA ALA A 152 1.90 10.73 6.03
C ALA A 152 2.56 11.90 5.29
N ILE A 153 3.46 11.58 4.36
CA ILE A 153 4.09 12.53 3.45
C ILE A 153 3.29 12.59 2.16
N ASP A 154 2.91 13.80 1.75
CA ASP A 154 2.26 14.03 0.47
C ASP A 154 3.27 13.88 -0.66
N ALA A 155 3.09 12.87 -1.51
CA ALA A 155 3.93 12.62 -2.66
C ALA A 155 3.30 13.12 -3.97
N GLY A 156 2.18 13.88 -3.91
CA GLY A 156 1.57 14.51 -5.08
C GLY A 156 0.84 13.54 -6.03
N PRO A 157 0.96 13.72 -7.36
CA PRO A 157 0.19 12.95 -8.35
C PRO A 157 0.56 11.47 -8.37
N LEU A 158 -0.34 10.61 -8.88
CA LEU A 158 -0.13 9.16 -8.93
C LEU A 158 1.13 8.78 -9.70
N ALA A 159 1.50 9.58 -10.71
CA ALA A 159 2.71 9.44 -11.49
C ALA A 159 4.02 9.46 -10.67
N ASN A 160 3.99 9.90 -9.40
CA ASN A 160 5.14 9.80 -8.50
C ASN A 160 5.30 8.41 -7.85
N ALA A 161 4.33 7.51 -8.01
CA ALA A 161 4.47 6.10 -7.62
C ALA A 161 5.69 5.45 -8.29
N ARG A 162 6.07 5.88 -9.50
CA ARG A 162 7.29 5.43 -10.20
C ARG A 162 8.59 5.76 -9.47
N TYR A 163 8.56 6.68 -8.49
CA TYR A 163 9.69 7.01 -7.62
C TYR A 163 9.55 6.32 -6.25
N LEU A 164 8.32 6.17 -5.76
CA LEU A 164 8.05 5.45 -4.51
C LEU A 164 8.35 3.95 -4.61
N GLU A 165 8.11 3.32 -5.76
CA GLU A 165 8.41 1.91 -6.00
C GLU A 165 9.92 1.62 -5.99
N PRO A 166 10.78 2.38 -6.69
CA PRO A 166 12.23 2.30 -6.51
C PRO A 166 12.70 2.59 -5.09
N MET A 167 12.08 3.54 -4.38
CA MET A 167 12.39 3.76 -2.96
C MET A 167 12.04 2.54 -2.10
N GLY A 168 10.89 1.91 -2.34
CA GLY A 168 10.52 0.65 -1.70
C GLY A 168 11.49 -0.48 -2.02
N PHE A 169 11.95 -0.58 -3.27
CA PHE A 169 12.98 -1.55 -3.64
C PHE A 169 14.34 -1.25 -2.99
N MET A 170 14.72 0.02 -2.86
CA MET A 170 15.93 0.40 -2.13
C MET A 170 15.82 0.02 -0.64
N ASN A 171 14.64 0.20 -0.04
CA ASN A 171 14.40 -0.25 1.33
C ASN A 171 14.58 -1.77 1.44
N ILE A 172 14.04 -2.55 0.49
CA ILE A 172 14.24 -4.00 0.39
C ILE A 172 15.74 -4.35 0.26
N GLN A 173 16.50 -3.63 -0.56
CA GLN A 173 17.94 -3.82 -0.70
C GLN A 173 18.66 -3.62 0.63
N PHE A 174 18.39 -2.53 1.35
CA PHE A 174 18.97 -2.29 2.66
C PHE A 174 18.64 -3.41 3.65
N GLY A 175 17.36 -3.79 3.74
CA GLY A 175 16.91 -4.72 4.77
C GLY A 175 17.33 -6.17 4.53
N TYR A 176 17.15 -6.68 3.32
CA TYR A 176 17.32 -8.11 3.02
C TYR A 176 18.63 -8.45 2.31
N VAL A 177 19.16 -7.56 1.46
CA VAL A 177 20.33 -7.85 0.63
C VAL A 177 21.62 -7.33 1.27
N LEU A 178 21.59 -6.12 1.81
CA LEU A 178 22.75 -5.44 2.41
C LEU A 178 22.86 -5.66 3.92
N GLY A 179 21.94 -6.42 4.51
CA GLY A 179 22.06 -6.92 5.89
C GLY A 179 21.77 -5.89 6.99
N GLN A 180 21.07 -4.80 6.70
CA GLN A 180 20.68 -3.82 7.73
C GLN A 180 19.48 -4.28 8.57
N GLY A 181 18.78 -5.34 8.13
CA GLY A 181 17.62 -5.88 8.82
C GLY A 181 16.32 -5.13 8.49
N VAL A 182 15.22 -5.64 9.04
CA VAL A 182 13.85 -5.18 8.71
C VAL A 182 13.32 -4.09 9.64
N GLU A 183 14.08 -3.73 10.67
CA GLU A 183 13.78 -2.63 11.60
C GLU A 183 14.30 -1.29 11.06
N ILE A 184 14.06 -1.03 9.78
CA ILE A 184 14.43 0.20 9.08
C ILE A 184 13.24 0.73 8.27
N ALA A 185 13.25 2.02 7.99
CA ALA A 185 12.32 2.67 7.08
C ALA A 185 12.94 3.95 6.52
N PRO A 186 12.60 4.36 5.29
CA PRO A 186 12.97 5.67 4.78
C PRO A 186 12.31 6.79 5.60
N GLN A 187 13.03 7.89 5.78
CA GLN A 187 12.53 9.10 6.43
C GLN A 187 12.93 10.33 5.61
N TRP A 188 11.96 11.20 5.33
CA TRP A 188 12.17 12.50 4.69
C TRP A 188 12.15 13.59 5.76
N LEU A 189 13.26 14.30 5.92
CA LEU A 189 13.38 15.39 6.87
C LEU A 189 13.17 16.72 6.14
N VAL A 190 12.30 17.57 6.69
CA VAL A 190 12.04 18.91 6.19
C VAL A 190 12.51 19.89 7.26
N ALA A 191 13.27 20.92 6.82
CA ALA A 191 13.80 21.97 7.68
C ALA A 191 12.84 23.17 7.79
#